data_AF-A0A838HHT9-F1
#
_entry.id   AF-A0A838HHT9-F1
#
_cell.length_a   1.000
_cell.length_b   1.000
_cell.length_c   1.000
_cell.angle_alpha   90.00
_cell.angle_beta   90.00
_cell.angle_gamma   90.00
#
_symmetry.space_group_name_H-M   'P 1'
#
loop_
_entity.id
_entity.type
_entity.pdbx_description
1 polymer ?
#
loop_
_entity_poly.entity_id
_entity_poly.type
_entity_poly.pdbx_seq_one_letter_code
_entity_poly.pdbx_strand_id
1 'polypeptide(L)'
;FFRNESCGKCVPCREGTEELVRILERVSSGRGKAGDLDLVHGLSDTMAMTSICGLGQAAPLPITSVLRHWHDEVVAHLDGRGCPQGICA
;
A
#
# COMPACT_ATOMS: atom_id res chain seq x y z
N PHE A 1 7.15 7.70 -4.06
CA PHE A 1 7.06 8.29 -5.42
C PHE A 1 5.65 8.78 -5.72
N PHE A 2 4.68 7.89 -6.01
CA PHE A 2 3.33 8.28 -6.45
C PHE A 2 2.60 9.30 -5.56
N ARG A 3 2.73 9.20 -4.22
CA ARG A 3 2.17 10.20 -3.29
C ARG A 3 2.69 11.62 -3.58
N ASN A 4 3.98 11.78 -3.82
CA ASN A 4 4.61 13.08 -4.10
C ASN A 4 4.25 13.61 -5.49
N GLU A 5 4.06 12.72 -6.46
CA GLU A 5 3.70 13.06 -7.85
C GLU A 5 2.19 13.21 -8.08
N SER A 6 1.39 13.02 -7.02
CA SER A 6 -0.06 13.23 -7.09
C SER A 6 -0.36 14.70 -7.32
N CYS A 7 -1.08 15.02 -8.41
CA CYS A 7 -1.54 16.39 -8.68
C CYS A 7 -2.69 16.85 -7.75
N GLY A 8 -3.21 15.96 -6.90
CA GLY A 8 -4.23 16.28 -5.89
C GLY A 8 -5.66 16.46 -6.41
N LYS A 9 -5.93 16.27 -7.72
CA LYS A 9 -7.24 16.59 -8.32
C LYS A 9 -8.37 15.62 -7.93
N CYS A 10 -8.11 14.32 -7.78
CA CYS A 10 -9.11 13.33 -7.40
C CYS A 10 -8.83 12.75 -6.00
N VAL A 11 -9.89 12.63 -5.20
CA VAL A 11 -9.85 12.06 -3.84
C VAL A 11 -9.21 10.67 -3.80
N PRO A 12 -9.59 9.68 -4.65
CA PRO A 12 -9.00 8.34 -4.58
C PRO A 12 -7.48 8.35 -4.74
N CYS A 13 -6.93 9.15 -5.65
CA CYS A 13 -5.48 9.28 -5.80
C CYS A 13 -4.82 10.04 -4.65
N ARG A 14 -5.37 11.21 -4.26
CA ARG A 14 -4.75 12.09 -3.26
C ARG A 14 -4.72 11.45 -1.86
N GLU A 15 -5.86 10.95 -1.40
CA GLU A 15 -5.97 10.34 -0.08
C GLU A 15 -5.48 8.88 -0.11
N GLY A 16 -5.76 8.14 -1.19
CA GLY A 16 -5.34 6.75 -1.30
C GLY A 16 -3.83 6.57 -1.33
N THR A 17 -3.09 7.41 -2.06
CA THR A 17 -1.62 7.32 -2.06
C THR A 17 -1.00 7.68 -0.70
N GLU A 18 -1.61 8.61 0.04
CA GLU A 18 -1.16 8.98 1.39
C GLU A 18 -1.42 7.84 2.37
N GLU A 19 -2.60 7.22 2.34
CA GLU A 19 -2.93 6.11 3.23
C GLU A 19 -2.10 4.86 2.93
N LEU A 20 -1.88 4.55 1.65
CA LEU A 20 -1.00 3.43 1.25
C LEU A 20 0.43 3.62 1.80
N VAL A 21 0.97 4.83 1.79
CA VAL A 21 2.28 5.12 2.39
C VAL A 21 2.25 4.90 3.90
N ARG A 22 1.22 5.38 4.61
CA ARG A 22 1.09 5.19 6.06
C ARG A 22 1.00 3.73 6.46
N ILE A 23 0.27 2.92 5.69
CA ILE A 23 0.19 1.48 5.93
C ILE A 23 1.58 0.85 5.73
N LEU A 24 2.25 1.14 4.60
CA LEU A 24 3.58 0.59 4.33
C LEU A 24 4.61 0.94 5.42
N GLU A 25 4.64 2.20 5.87
CA GLU A 25 5.54 2.65 6.95
C GLU A 25 5.26 1.94 8.28
N ARG A 26 3.98 1.69 8.59
CA ARG A 26 3.62 0.90 9.78
C ARG A 26 4.03 -0.55 9.65
N VAL A 27 3.75 -1.19 8.51
CA VAL A 27 4.09 -2.59 8.25
C VAL A 27 5.60 -2.79 8.30
N SER A 28 6.38 -1.92 7.66
CA SER A 28 7.84 -2.02 7.66
C SER A 28 8.46 -1.80 9.05
N SER A 29 7.81 -1.00 9.91
CA SER A 29 8.25 -0.78 11.30
C SER A 29 7.68 -1.79 12.32
N GLY A 30 7.15 -2.92 11.85
CA GLY A 30 6.60 -3.97 12.72
C GLY A 30 5.32 -3.57 13.47
N ARG A 31 4.62 -2.51 13.03
CA ARG A 31 3.37 -1.99 13.60
C ARG A 31 2.17 -2.24 12.68
N GLY A 32 2.20 -3.37 11.96
CA GLY A 32 1.08 -3.87 11.18
C GLY A 32 -0.14 -4.15 12.04
N LYS A 33 -1.33 -4.12 11.43
CA LYS A 33 -2.61 -4.40 12.08
C LYS A 33 -3.37 -5.48 11.32
N ALA A 34 -4.13 -6.27 12.07
CA ALA A 34 -5.17 -7.15 11.50
C ALA A 34 -6.20 -6.28 10.76
N GLY A 35 -6.23 -6.38 9.43
CA GLY A 35 -7.08 -5.57 8.54
C GLY A 35 -6.32 -4.64 7.59
N ASP A 36 -5.01 -4.47 7.75
CA ASP A 36 -4.22 -3.63 6.83
C ASP A 36 -4.24 -4.17 5.40
N LEU A 37 -4.24 -5.50 5.21
CA LEU A 37 -4.34 -6.11 3.88
C LEU A 37 -5.68 -5.81 3.21
N ASP A 38 -6.77 -6.00 3.93
CA ASP A 38 -8.12 -5.73 3.39
C ASP A 38 -8.27 -4.26 3.01
N LEU A 39 -7.73 -3.36 3.83
CA LEU A 39 -7.71 -1.93 3.55
C LEU A 39 -6.88 -1.60 2.31
N VAL A 40 -5.68 -2.19 2.18
CA VAL A 40 -4.83 -2.01 0.98
C VAL A 40 -5.54 -2.50 -0.27
N HIS A 41 -6.20 -3.66 -0.22
CA HIS A 41 -6.98 -4.18 -1.35
C HIS A 41 -8.12 -3.25 -1.74
N GLY A 42 -8.96 -2.83 -0.78
CA GLY A 42 -10.09 -1.94 -1.04
C GLY A 42 -9.66 -0.56 -1.58
N LEU A 43 -8.57 0.01 -1.03
CA LEU A 43 -7.99 1.26 -1.54
C LEU A 43 -7.44 1.09 -2.95
N SER A 44 -6.71 -0.01 -3.21
CA SER A 44 -6.12 -0.30 -4.52
C SER A 44 -7.19 -0.41 -5.61
N ASP A 45 -8.27 -1.14 -5.33
CA ASP A 45 -9.38 -1.30 -6.27
C ASP A 45 -10.10 0.03 -6.51
N THR A 46 -10.36 0.80 -5.44
CA THR A 46 -10.97 2.13 -5.54
C THR A 46 -10.12 3.05 -6.40
N MET A 47 -8.80 3.08 -6.17
CA MET A 47 -7.86 3.90 -6.94
C MET A 47 -7.81 3.50 -8.41
N ALA A 48 -7.74 2.19 -8.70
CA ALA A 48 -7.70 1.66 -10.05
C ALA A 48 -8.98 2.00 -10.84
N MET A 49 -10.14 1.91 -10.20
CA MET A 49 -11.44 2.08 -10.86
C MET A 49 -11.91 3.53 -10.95
N THR A 50 -11.55 4.39 -9.98
CA THR A 50 -12.20 5.71 -9.82
C THR A 50 -11.25 6.90 -9.96
N SER A 51 -9.94 6.66 -10.10
CA SER A 51 -9.00 7.75 -10.40
C SER A 51 -9.18 8.28 -11.82
N ILE A 52 -9.10 9.60 -11.97
CA ILE A 52 -9.40 10.30 -13.23
C ILE A 52 -8.29 10.12 -14.29
N CYS A 53 -7.05 9.79 -13.89
CA CYS A 53 -5.93 9.65 -14.81
C CYS A 53 -5.09 8.40 -14.51
N GLY A 54 -4.23 8.02 -15.47
CA GLY A 54 -3.40 6.82 -15.40
C GLY A 54 -2.42 6.79 -14.22
N LEU A 55 -1.97 7.95 -13.72
CA LEU A 55 -1.10 7.98 -12.53
C LEU A 55 -1.84 7.44 -11.29
N GLY A 56 -3.07 7.90 -11.05
CA GLY A 56 -3.85 7.44 -9.90
C GLY A 56 -4.26 5.97 -10.04
N GLN A 57 -4.54 5.52 -11.26
CA GLN A 57 -4.87 4.12 -11.54
C GLN A 57 -3.65 3.18 -11.39
N ALA A 58 -2.45 3.67 -11.74
CA ALA A 58 -1.21 2.88 -11.66
C ALA A 58 -0.54 2.93 -10.28
N ALA A 59 -0.82 3.95 -9.47
CA ALA A 59 -0.22 4.13 -8.15
C ALA A 59 -0.30 2.92 -7.20
N PRO A 60 -1.40 2.13 -7.14
CA PRO A 60 -1.45 0.95 -6.28
C PRO A 60 -0.74 -0.30 -6.85
N LEU A 61 -0.40 -0.32 -8.14
CA LEU A 61 0.13 -1.52 -8.81
C LEU A 61 1.42 -2.10 -8.18
N PRO A 62 2.40 -1.28 -7.73
CA PRO A 62 3.59 -1.84 -7.08
C PRO A 62 3.23 -2.59 -5.79
N ILE A 63 2.25 -2.10 -5.04
CA ILE A 63 1.85 -2.68 -3.76
C ILE A 63 1.10 -3.98 -4.00
N THR A 64 0.14 -4.00 -4.93
CA THR A 64 -0.59 -5.22 -5.26
C THR A 64 0.32 -6.30 -5.87
N SER A 65 1.35 -5.90 -6.62
CA SER A 65 2.40 -6.81 -7.08
C SER A 65 3.18 -7.42 -5.91
N VAL A 66 3.59 -6.59 -4.94
CA VAL A 66 4.28 -7.07 -3.74
C VAL A 66 3.42 -8.06 -2.96
N LEU A 67 2.15 -7.73 -2.71
CA LEU A 67 1.21 -8.61 -2.02
C LEU A 67 0.98 -9.92 -2.74
N ARG A 68 0.97 -9.92 -4.08
CA ARG A 68 0.77 -11.14 -4.88
C ARG A 68 1.97 -12.07 -4.82
N HIS A 69 3.18 -11.54 -4.91
CA HIS A 69 4.39 -12.34 -5.11
C HIS A 69 5.17 -12.62 -3.81
N TRP A 70 5.01 -11.78 -2.79
CA TRP A 70 5.67 -11.89 -1.49
C TRP A 70 4.66 -11.84 -0.34
N HIS A 71 3.49 -12.45 -0.54
CA HIS A 71 2.40 -12.51 0.43
C HIS A 71 2.88 -12.90 1.84
N ASP A 72 3.62 -14.02 1.93
CA ASP A 72 4.03 -14.59 3.22
C ASP A 72 5.02 -13.69 3.96
N GLU A 73 5.85 -12.94 3.24
CA GLU A 73 6.75 -11.96 3.85
C GLU A 73 5.96 -10.79 4.44
N VAL A 74 4.94 -10.31 3.74
CA VAL A 74 4.08 -9.23 4.24
C VAL A 74 3.26 -9.71 5.45
N VAL A 75 2.72 -10.93 5.42
CA VAL A 75 2.02 -11.52 6.57
C VAL A 75 2.96 -11.66 7.78
N ALA A 76 4.23 -12.01 7.60
CA ALA A 76 5.20 -12.03 8.69
C ALA A 76 5.37 -10.66 9.38
N HIS A 77 5.36 -9.56 8.60
CA HIS A 77 5.40 -8.21 9.17
C HIS A 77 4.11 -7.87 9.94
N LEU A 78 2.95 -8.31 9.43
CA LEU A 78 1.65 -8.05 10.05
C LEU A 78 1.45 -8.83 11.35
N ASP A 79 1.94 -10.06 11.41
CA ASP A 79 1.89 -10.92 12.59
C ASP A 79 2.93 -10.53 13.66
N GLY A 80 3.71 -9.46 13.43
CA GLY A 80 4.75 -9.01 14.36
C GLY A 80 5.96 -9.93 14.42
N ARG A 81 6.12 -10.88 13.48
CA ARG A 81 7.32 -11.72 13.36
C ARG A 81 8.53 -10.95 12.84
N GLY A 82 8.33 -9.72 12.38
CA GLY A 82 9.36 -8.88 11.80
C GLY A 82 9.70 -9.27 10.37
N CYS A 83 10.68 -8.57 9.80
CA CYS A 83 11.12 -8.79 8.43
C CYS A 83 11.87 -10.12 8.29
N PRO A 84 11.39 -11.10 7.50
CA PRO A 84 12.09 -12.37 7.31
C PRO A 84 13.49 -12.21 6.70
N GLN A 85 13.66 -11.18 5.86
CA GLN A 85 14.91 -10.87 5.17
C GLN A 85 15.83 -9.95 5.98
N GLY A 86 15.36 -9.40 7.11
CA GLY A 86 16.13 -8.48 7.94
C GLY A 86 16.46 -7.12 7.28
N ILE A 87 15.73 -6.73 6.24
CA ILE A 87 15.99 -5.50 5.46
C ILE A 87 15.14 -4.32 5.96
N CYS A 88 13.93 -4.57 6.46
CA CYS A 88 13.08 -3.54 7.03
C CYS A 88 13.54 -3.21 8.46
N ALA A 89 13.73 -1.92 8.74
CA ALA A 89 14.23 -1.36 10.00
C ALA A 89 13.13 -0.67 10.79
#